data_AF-A0A5S3YK57-F1
#
_entry.id   AF-A0A5S3YK57-F1
#
_cell.length_a   1.000
_cell.length_b   1.000
_cell.length_c   1.000
_cell.angle_alpha   90.00
_cell.angle_beta   90.00
_cell.angle_gamma   90.00
#
_symmetry.space_group_name_H-M   'P 1'
#
loop_
_entity.id
_entity.type
_entity.pdbx_description
1 polymer ?
#
loop_
_entity_poly.entity_id
_entity_poly.type
_entity_poly.pdbx_seq_one_letter_code
_entity_poly.pdbx_strand_id
1 'polypeptide(L)' 'MHFIIVLYAALLTLPSYAKEFNSFYQAKRYLTKTITKNQRTLYCGCKIIKTGKKL' A
#
# COMPACT_ATOMS: atom_id res chain seq x y z
N MET A 1 35.53 4.72 6.32
CA MET A 1 34.78 4.52 5.05
C MET A 1 33.78 3.37 5.12
N HIS A 2 34.14 2.18 5.61
CA HIS A 2 33.20 1.05 5.71
C HIS A 2 32.03 1.28 6.69
N PHE A 3 32.29 1.97 7.81
CA PHE A 3 31.25 2.29 8.80
C PHE A 3 30.11 3.15 8.24
N ILE A 4 30.44 4.09 7.34
CA ILE A 4 29.44 4.97 6.70
C ILE A 4 28.57 4.17 5.71
N ILE A 5 29.16 3.22 5.00
CA ILE A 5 28.45 2.35 4.05
C ILE A 5 27.45 1.46 4.78
N VAL A 6 27.86 0.86 5.90
CA VAL A 6 26.98 0.02 6.73
C VAL A 6 25.83 0.83 7.32
N LEU A 7 26.09 2.07 7.76
CA LEU A 7 25.05 2.96 8.29
C LEU A 7 24.00 3.32 7.22
N TYR A 8 24.45 3.63 6.00
CA TYR A 8 23.55 3.91 4.87
C TYR A 8 22.72 2.69 4.47
N ALA A 9 23.32 1.49 4.47
CA ALA A 9 22.60 0.26 4.18
C ALA A 9 21.51 -0.01 5.24
N ALA A 10 21.80 0.18 6.52
CA ALA A 10 20.83 -0.01 7.60
C ALA A 10 19.62 0.94 7.50
N LEU A 11 19.86 2.22 7.15
CA LEU A 11 18.80 3.22 6.92
C LEU A 11 17.86 2.84 5.77
N LEU A 12 18.37 2.17 4.72
CA LEU A 12 17.57 1.70 3.60
C LEU A 12 16.76 0.43 3.91
N THR A 13 17.15 -0.32 4.95
CA THR A 13 16.42 -1.52 5.40
C THR A 13 15.34 -1.22 6.44
N LEU A 14 15.16 0.04 6.85
CA LEU A 14 14.03 0.41 7.69
C LEU A 14 12.75 -0.04 6.99
N PRO A 15 11.90 -0.87 7.64
CA PRO A 15 10.69 -1.37 7.02
C PRO A 15 9.86 -0.14 6.63
N SER A 16 9.62 0.02 5.33
CA SER A 16 8.72 1.03 4.80
C SER A 16 7.42 0.93 5.60
N TYR A 17 7.07 1.99 6.34
CA TYR A 17 5.95 2.02 7.29
C TYR A 17 4.70 1.35 6.70
N ALA A 18 4.53 0.06 6.98
CA ALA A 18 3.38 -0.69 6.53
C ALA A 18 2.23 -0.28 7.44
N LYS A 19 1.12 0.14 6.84
CA LYS A 19 -0.03 0.56 7.63
C LYS A 19 -0.71 -0.67 8.23
N GLU A 20 -0.59 -0.83 9.53
CA GLU A 20 -1.33 -1.85 10.26
C GLU A 20 -2.80 -1.45 10.42
N PHE A 21 -3.68 -2.45 10.38
CA PHE A 21 -5.12 -2.29 10.59
C PHE A 21 -5.60 -3.27 11.66
N ASN A 22 -6.33 -2.76 12.64
CA ASN A 22 -6.90 -3.58 13.72
C ASN A 22 -8.14 -4.38 13.28
N SER A 23 -8.61 -4.20 12.05
CA SER A 23 -9.73 -4.97 11.50
C SER A 23 -9.73 -4.99 9.97
N PHE A 24 -10.34 -6.04 9.42
CA PHE A 24 -10.58 -6.16 7.98
C PHE A 24 -11.40 -4.98 7.43
N TYR A 25 -12.38 -4.49 8.20
CA TYR A 25 -13.19 -3.33 7.81
C TYR A 25 -12.34 -2.06 7.62
N GLN A 26 -11.38 -1.81 8.52
CA GLN A 26 -10.48 -0.66 8.40
C GLN A 26 -9.58 -0.79 7.17
N ALA A 27 -9.01 -1.96 6.94
CA ALA A 27 -8.19 -2.25 5.76
C ALA A 27 -8.99 -2.03 4.47
N LYS A 28 -10.20 -2.59 4.39
CA LYS A 28 -11.10 -2.43 3.24
C LYS A 28 -11.49 -0.97 3.01
N ARG A 29 -11.85 -0.23 4.06
CA ARG A 29 -12.19 1.20 3.96
C ARG A 29 -11.00 2.04 3.50
N TYR A 30 -9.80 1.73 3.99
CA TYR A 30 -8.58 2.40 3.55
C TYR A 30 -8.29 2.11 2.08
N LEU A 31 -8.35 0.85 1.65
CA LEU A 31 -8.20 0.44 0.25
C LEU A 31 -9.20 1.18 -0.66
N THR A 32 -10.48 1.22 -0.29
CA THR A 32 -11.51 1.95 -1.04
C THR A 32 -11.23 3.45 -1.10
N LYS A 33 -10.53 4.06 -0.13
CA LYS A 33 -10.11 5.47 -0.24
C LYS A 33 -8.91 5.64 -1.17
N THR A 34 -7.91 4.76 -1.08
CA THR A 34 -6.64 4.87 -1.79
C THR A 34 -6.73 4.51 -3.28
N ILE A 35 -7.64 3.61 -3.67
CA ILE A 35 -7.83 3.23 -5.08
C ILE A 35 -8.21 4.47 -5.91
N THR A 36 -7.40 4.86 -6.88
CA THR A 36 -7.68 5.96 -7.81
C THR A 36 -8.38 5.45 -9.09
N LYS A 37 -8.91 6.36 -9.92
CA LYS A 37 -9.70 5.99 -11.13
C LYS A 37 -8.93 5.18 -12.19
N ASN A 38 -7.60 5.12 -12.09
CA ASN A 38 -6.73 4.40 -13.02
C ASN A 38 -6.28 3.01 -12.52
N GLN A 39 -6.73 2.59 -11.34
CA GLN A 39 -6.39 1.28 -10.81
C GLN A 39 -7.16 0.18 -11.55
N ARG A 40 -6.49 -0.96 -11.74
CA ARG A 40 -7.02 -2.15 -12.39
C ARG A 40 -7.09 -3.32 -11.42
N THR A 41 -8.00 -4.26 -11.65
CA THR A 41 -8.10 -5.47 -10.85
C THR A 41 -6.83 -6.30 -10.95
N LEU A 42 -6.40 -6.91 -9.86
CA LEU A 42 -5.13 -7.66 -9.77
C LEU A 42 -5.03 -8.80 -10.81
N TYR A 43 -6.11 -9.56 -11.01
CA TYR A 43 -6.07 -10.76 -11.87
C TYR A 43 -6.42 -10.44 -13.32
N CYS A 44 -7.58 -9.84 -13.57
CA CYS A 44 -8.09 -9.67 -14.94
C CYS A 44 -7.72 -8.32 -15.58
N GLY A 45 -7.03 -7.42 -14.86
CA GLY A 45 -6.68 -6.10 -15.38
C GLY A 45 -7.88 -5.19 -15.73
N CYS A 46 -9.09 -5.52 -15.27
CA CYS A 46 -10.30 -4.74 -15.53
C CYS A 46 -10.26 -3.40 -14.82
N LYS A 47 -10.90 -2.38 -15.41
CA LYS A 47 -11.04 -1.06 -14.80
C LYS A 47 -11.91 -1.15 -13.55
N ILE A 48 -11.42 -0.59 -12.43
CA ILE A 48 -12.20 -0.54 -11.19
C ILE A 48 -13.14 0.66 -11.24
N ILE A 49 -14.44 0.42 -11.06
CA ILE A 49 -15.48 1.45 -11.03
C ILE A 49 -16.04 1.52 -9.62
N LYS A 50 -15.81 2.63 -8.90
CA LYS A 50 -16.37 2.81 -7.56
C LYS A 50 -17.83 3.18 -7.63
N THR A 51 -18.67 2.44 -6.93
CA THR A 51 -20.07 2.80 -6.67
C THR A 51 -20.29 2.89 -5.16
N GLY A 52 -20.19 4.11 -4.62
CA GLY A 52 -20.28 4.36 -3.18
C GLY A 52 -19.15 3.68 -2.40
N LYS A 53 -19.49 2.76 -1.49
CA LYS A 53 -18.53 1.95 -0.71
C LYS A 53 -18.14 0.63 -1.40
N LYS A 54 -18.74 0.32 -2.56
CA LYS A 54 -18.48 -0.90 -3.33
C LYS A 54 -17.47 -0.60 -4.45
N LEU A 55 -16.62 -1.59 -4.69
CA LEU A 55 -15.65 -1.66 -5.79
C LEU A 55 -16.22 -2.55 -6.89
#